data_AF-A0A480AS21-F1
#
_entry.id   AF-A0A480AS21-F1
#
_cell.length_a   1.000
_cell.length_b   1.000
_cell.length_c   1.000
_cell.angle_alpha   90.00
_cell.angle_beta   90.00
_cell.angle_gamma   90.00
#
_symmetry.space_group_name_H-M   'P 1'
#
loop_
_entity.id
_entity.type
_entity.pdbx_description
1 polymer ?
#
loop_
_entity_poly.entity_id
_entity_poly.type
_entity_poly.pdbx_seq_one_letter_code
_entity_poly.pdbx_strand_id
1 'polypeptide(L)'
;MQLNCPVCHATFPIESALQHEAGREVMAMLAGMQPDLSLPLMHYIGYFRPAKQQLGWGRALRLMREVVGLLPVPAETLVLGLVEAARGLDEKRAQPGWKPLGNHNYLKRCLESAQARHEAGTVVQAALANAAPTARLPRSQAGQALVALEGMKG
;
A
#
# COMPACT_ATOMS: atom_id res chain seq x y z
N MET A 1 -17.64 -24.60 -12.77
CA MET A 1 -16.66 -25.04 -11.73
C MET A 1 -17.15 -24.55 -10.37
N GLN A 2 -17.10 -25.37 -9.30
CA GLN A 2 -17.51 -24.93 -7.96
C GLN A 2 -16.35 -24.27 -7.21
N LEU A 3 -16.61 -23.16 -6.52
CA LEU A 3 -15.66 -22.48 -5.65
C LEU A 3 -16.13 -22.57 -4.20
N ASN A 4 -15.17 -22.78 -3.30
CA ASN A 4 -15.37 -22.71 -1.86
C ASN A 4 -14.63 -21.49 -1.31
N CYS A 5 -15.35 -20.58 -0.66
CA CYS A 5 -14.71 -19.44 0.00
C CYS A 5 -13.92 -19.93 1.23
N PRO A 6 -12.61 -19.66 1.35
CA PRO A 6 -11.82 -20.09 2.50
C PRO A 6 -12.17 -19.33 3.79
N VAL A 7 -12.97 -18.26 3.71
CA VAL A 7 -13.31 -17.39 4.84
C VAL A 7 -14.68 -17.71 5.44
N CYS A 8 -15.70 -17.94 4.60
CA CYS A 8 -17.06 -18.21 5.06
C CYS A 8 -17.58 -19.59 4.68
N HIS A 9 -16.78 -20.39 3.97
CA HIS A 9 -17.13 -21.73 3.47
C HIS A 9 -18.37 -21.76 2.56
N ALA A 10 -18.80 -20.62 2.03
CA ALA A 10 -19.83 -20.58 1.00
C ALA A 10 -19.35 -21.31 -0.26
N THR A 11 -20.19 -22.21 -0.77
CA THR A 11 -19.99 -22.91 -2.03
C THR A 11 -20.86 -22.27 -3.10
N PHE A 12 -20.26 -21.88 -4.23
CA PHE A 12 -20.99 -21.31 -5.36
C PHE A 12 -20.31 -21.63 -6.70
N PRO A 13 -21.06 -21.73 -7.80
CA PRO A 13 -20.49 -21.87 -9.14
C PRO A 13 -19.77 -20.57 -9.53
N ILE A 14 -18.53 -20.67 -10.02
CA ILE A 14 -17.74 -19.50 -10.43
C ILE A 14 -18.47 -18.66 -11.48
N GLU A 15 -19.26 -19.31 -12.32
CA GLU A 15 -20.07 -18.70 -13.37
C GLU A 15 -21.04 -17.66 -12.80
N SER A 16 -21.60 -17.88 -11.60
CA SER A 16 -22.47 -16.90 -10.95
C SER A 16 -21.74 -15.62 -10.54
N ALA A 17 -20.47 -15.72 -10.11
CA ALA A 17 -19.66 -14.54 -9.85
C ALA A 17 -19.30 -13.79 -11.14
N LEU A 18 -19.02 -14.54 -12.22
CA LEU A 18 -18.68 -13.98 -13.53
C LEU A 18 -19.88 -13.38 -14.27
N GLN A 19 -21.11 -13.81 -13.99
CA GLN A 19 -22.33 -13.25 -14.59
C GLN A 19 -22.82 -11.99 -13.87
N HIS A 20 -22.40 -11.77 -12.63
CA HIS A 20 -22.80 -10.60 -11.87
C HIS A 20 -22.09 -9.35 -12.41
N GLU A 21 -22.85 -8.37 -12.90
CA GLU A 21 -22.32 -7.14 -13.51
C GLU A 21 -21.30 -6.42 -12.62
N ALA A 22 -21.68 -6.05 -11.39
CA ALA A 22 -20.75 -5.42 -10.46
C ALA A 22 -19.54 -6.31 -10.08
N GLY A 23 -19.72 -7.63 -10.06
CA GLY A 23 -18.62 -8.58 -9.81
C GLY A 23 -17.60 -8.56 -10.95
N ARG A 24 -18.07 -8.52 -12.20
CA ARG A 24 -17.20 -8.38 -13.39
C ARG A 24 -16.42 -7.07 -13.35
N GLU A 25 -17.05 -5.96 -12.97
CA GLU A 25 -16.37 -4.67 -12.88
C GLU A 25 -15.32 -4.64 -11.77
N VAL A 26 -15.60 -5.25 -10.61
CA VAL A 26 -14.59 -5.43 -9.56
C VAL A 26 -13.40 -6.23 -10.09
N MET A 27 -13.64 -7.35 -10.77
CA MET A 27 -12.57 -8.18 -11.34
C MET A 27 -11.76 -7.43 -12.41
N ALA A 28 -12.43 -6.70 -13.31
CA ALA A 28 -11.76 -5.91 -14.34
C ALA A 28 -10.89 -4.81 -13.72
N MET A 29 -11.38 -4.14 -12.67
CA MET A 29 -10.61 -3.15 -11.93
C MET A 29 -9.36 -3.77 -11.30
N LEU A 30 -9.49 -4.92 -10.62
CA LEU A 30 -8.36 -5.61 -10.00
C LEU A 30 -7.34 -6.10 -11.04
N ALA A 31 -7.80 -6.62 -12.19
CA ALA A 31 -6.94 -7.10 -13.25
C ALA A 31 -6.14 -5.99 -13.95
N GLY A 32 -6.68 -4.76 -13.97
CA GLY A 32 -6.01 -3.58 -14.52
C GLY A 32 -5.06 -2.88 -13.56
N MET A 33 -4.98 -3.31 -12.30
CA MET A 33 -4.14 -2.70 -11.26
C MET A 33 -2.83 -3.46 -11.09
N GLN A 34 -1.78 -2.73 -10.69
CA GLN A 34 -0.56 -3.39 -10.20
C GLN A 34 -0.86 -4.18 -8.92
N PRO A 35 -0.24 -5.37 -8.73
CA PRO A 35 -0.46 -6.21 -7.54
C PRO A 35 -0.26 -5.48 -6.21
N ASP A 36 0.72 -4.57 -6.17
CA ASP A 36 1.07 -3.78 -4.98
C ASP A 36 -0.06 -2.82 -4.55
N LEU A 37 -0.98 -2.48 -5.46
CA LEU A 37 -2.17 -1.68 -5.16
C LEU A 37 -3.42 -2.54 -4.97
N SER A 38 -3.61 -3.55 -5.81
CA SER A 38 -4.85 -4.34 -5.81
C SER A 38 -5.04 -5.15 -4.53
N LEU A 39 -3.97 -5.73 -3.97
CA LEU A 39 -4.05 -6.52 -2.73
C LEU A 39 -4.35 -5.65 -1.49
N PRO A 40 -3.63 -4.55 -1.22
CA PRO A 40 -3.96 -3.68 -0.08
C PRO A 40 -5.33 -3.03 -0.21
N LEU A 41 -5.74 -2.67 -1.43
CA LEU A 41 -7.10 -2.16 -1.68
C LEU A 41 -8.14 -3.20 -1.27
N MET A 42 -8.04 -4.43 -1.78
CA MET A 42 -9.03 -5.46 -1.48
C MET A 42 -9.06 -5.82 0.01
N HIS A 43 -7.90 -5.86 0.67
CA HIS A 43 -7.83 -6.03 2.12
C HIS A 43 -8.57 -4.90 2.84
N TYR A 44 -8.30 -3.64 2.46
CA TYR A 44 -8.94 -2.48 3.06
C TYR A 44 -10.47 -2.49 2.90
N ILE A 45 -10.99 -2.87 1.73
CA ILE A 45 -12.44 -3.02 1.50
C ILE A 45 -13.07 -4.04 2.46
N GLY A 46 -12.32 -5.06 2.87
CA GLY A 46 -12.76 -6.05 3.86
C GLY A 46 -13.19 -5.45 5.20
N TYR A 47 -12.66 -4.30 5.62
CA TYR A 47 -13.04 -3.65 6.88
C TYR A 47 -14.43 -3.01 6.87
N PHE A 48 -15.08 -2.90 5.70
CA PHE A 48 -16.46 -2.44 5.57
C PHE A 48 -17.50 -3.55 5.74
N ARG A 49 -17.05 -4.81 5.84
CA ARG A 49 -17.94 -5.97 5.96
C ARG A 49 -18.52 -6.09 7.38
N PRO A 50 -19.86 -6.14 7.55
CA PRO A 50 -20.49 -6.47 8.82
C PRO A 50 -20.22 -7.90 9.28
N ALA A 51 -20.17 -8.13 10.59
CA ALA A 51 -19.90 -9.47 11.15
C ALA A 51 -20.90 -10.54 10.68
N LYS A 52 -22.19 -10.17 10.55
CA LYS A 52 -23.29 -11.10 10.23
C LYS A 52 -23.64 -11.18 8.75
N GLN A 53 -23.06 -10.32 7.90
CA GLN A 53 -23.47 -10.22 6.50
C GLN A 53 -22.25 -10.21 5.56
N GLN A 54 -22.49 -10.62 4.33
CA GLN A 54 -21.50 -10.53 3.28
C GLN A 54 -21.53 -9.12 2.68
N LEU A 55 -20.37 -8.63 2.25
CA LEU A 55 -20.30 -7.38 1.50
C LEU A 55 -20.75 -7.65 0.06
N GLY A 56 -21.87 -7.07 -0.37
CA GLY A 56 -22.38 -7.25 -1.73
C GLY A 56 -21.46 -6.60 -2.78
N TRP A 57 -21.39 -7.20 -3.98
CA TRP A 57 -20.53 -6.74 -5.09
C TRP A 57 -20.74 -5.27 -5.45
N GLY A 58 -21.99 -4.80 -5.53
CA GLY A 58 -22.28 -3.39 -5.85
C GLY A 58 -21.73 -2.41 -4.80
N ARG A 59 -21.79 -2.78 -3.51
CA ARG A 59 -21.21 -1.97 -2.44
C ARG A 59 -19.68 -2.02 -2.48
N ALA A 60 -19.09 -3.20 -2.69
CA ALA A 60 -17.65 -3.35 -2.83
C ALA A 60 -17.09 -2.49 -3.98
N LEU A 61 -17.71 -2.58 -5.17
CA LEU A 61 -17.35 -1.79 -6.34
C LEU A 61 -17.40 -0.28 -6.07
N ARG A 62 -18.47 0.19 -5.43
CA ARG A 62 -18.61 1.59 -5.05
C ARG A 62 -17.46 2.04 -4.13
N LEU A 63 -17.18 1.27 -3.07
CA LEU A 63 -16.10 1.61 -2.13
C LEU A 63 -14.72 1.59 -2.82
N MET A 64 -14.47 0.64 -3.72
CA MET A 64 -13.23 0.60 -4.50
C MET A 64 -13.07 1.84 -5.38
N ARG A 65 -14.13 2.24 -6.08
CA ARG A 65 -14.16 3.47 -6.89
C ARG A 65 -13.94 4.71 -6.04
N GLU A 66 -14.54 4.78 -4.85
CA GLU A 66 -14.35 5.90 -3.92
C GLU A 66 -12.87 6.00 -3.49
N VAL A 67 -12.18 4.88 -3.24
CA VAL A 67 -10.75 4.88 -2.89
C VAL A 67 -9.87 5.28 -4.07
N VAL A 68 -10.09 4.71 -5.26
CA VAL A 68 -9.35 5.08 -6.47
C VAL A 68 -9.62 6.54 -6.86
N GLY A 69 -10.82 7.05 -6.57
CA GLY A 69 -11.18 8.45 -6.76
C GLY A 69 -10.49 9.44 -5.80
N LEU A 70 -9.70 8.97 -4.83
CA LEU A 70 -8.88 9.85 -3.98
C LEU A 70 -7.64 10.39 -4.71
N LEU A 71 -7.41 10.00 -5.97
CA LEU A 71 -6.44 10.62 -6.87
C LEU A 71 -6.76 12.12 -7.04
N PRO A 72 -5.75 13.03 -7.00
CA PRO A 72 -4.43 12.87 -7.62
C PRO A 72 -3.27 12.61 -6.64
N VAL A 73 -3.45 11.78 -5.61
CA VAL A 73 -2.32 11.25 -4.83
C VAL A 73 -1.44 10.32 -5.69
N PRO A 74 -0.11 10.31 -5.52
CA PRO A 74 0.74 9.31 -6.18
C PRO A 74 0.31 7.89 -5.79
N ALA A 75 0.41 6.94 -6.73
CA ALA A 75 -0.03 5.56 -6.50
C ALA A 75 0.72 4.91 -5.33
N GLU A 76 2.01 5.19 -5.21
CA GLU A 76 2.90 4.73 -4.12
C GLU A 76 2.42 5.27 -2.76
N THR A 77 1.96 6.52 -2.74
CA THR A 77 1.41 7.13 -1.52
C THR A 77 0.08 6.48 -1.14
N LEU A 78 -0.77 6.14 -2.13
CA LEU A 78 -2.01 5.42 -1.89
C LEU A 78 -1.74 4.02 -1.32
N VAL A 79 -0.77 3.29 -1.87
CA VAL A 79 -0.34 1.98 -1.37
C VAL A 79 0.12 2.10 0.09
N LEU A 80 0.99 3.05 0.40
CA LEU A 80 1.48 3.28 1.75
C LEU A 80 0.35 3.60 2.74
N GLY A 81 -0.57 4.49 2.36
CA GLY A 81 -1.74 4.83 3.17
C GLY A 81 -2.68 3.65 3.41
N LEU A 82 -2.88 2.78 2.42
CA LEU A 82 -3.68 1.55 2.56
C LEU A 82 -3.03 0.55 3.52
N VAL A 83 -1.72 0.34 3.40
CA VAL A 83 -0.96 -0.57 4.29
C VAL A 83 -1.02 -0.10 5.74
N GLU A 84 -0.87 1.21 5.97
CA GLU A 84 -0.98 1.78 7.31
C GLU A 84 -2.39 1.72 7.89
N ALA A 85 -3.38 2.01 7.05
CA ALA A 85 -4.77 1.88 7.44
C ALA A 85 -5.04 0.43 7.85
N ALA A 86 -4.60 -0.55 7.06
CA ALA A 86 -4.77 -1.97 7.38
C ALA A 86 -4.14 -2.33 8.74
N ARG A 87 -2.87 -1.96 8.98
CA ARG A 87 -2.20 -2.22 10.26
C ARG A 87 -2.98 -1.65 11.46
N GLY A 88 -3.35 -0.37 11.39
CA GLY A 88 -4.09 0.28 12.48
C GLY A 88 -5.51 -0.25 12.67
N LEU A 89 -6.15 -0.72 11.59
CA LEU A 89 -7.48 -1.34 11.65
C LEU A 89 -7.42 -2.77 12.17
N ASP A 90 -6.36 -3.53 11.88
CA ASP A 90 -6.15 -4.87 12.45
C ASP A 90 -5.97 -4.80 13.97
N GLU A 91 -5.16 -3.87 14.45
CA GLU A 91 -5.00 -3.60 15.89
C GLU A 91 -6.33 -3.24 16.56
N LYS A 92 -7.14 -2.38 15.92
CA LYS A 92 -8.47 -2.02 16.42
C LYS A 92 -9.46 -3.18 16.35
N ARG A 93 -9.38 -4.02 15.32
CA ARG A 93 -10.25 -5.18 15.14
C ARG A 93 -9.97 -6.26 16.18
N ALA A 94 -8.73 -6.36 16.67
CA ALA A 94 -8.36 -7.25 17.77
C ALA A 94 -8.94 -6.82 19.13
N GLN A 95 -9.41 -5.58 19.27
CA GLN A 95 -9.98 -5.06 20.50
C GLN A 95 -11.49 -5.36 20.62
N PRO A 96 -12.02 -5.49 21.86
CA PRO A 96 -13.46 -5.64 22.08
C PRO A 96 -14.27 -4.47 21.49
N GLY A 97 -15.41 -4.77 20.88
CA GLY A 97 -16.32 -3.74 20.36
C GLY A 97 -15.97 -3.20 18.98
N TRP A 98 -15.11 -3.90 18.21
CA TRP A 98 -14.85 -3.58 16.80
C TRP A 98 -16.15 -3.38 16.00
N LYS A 99 -16.17 -2.31 15.20
CA LYS A 99 -17.26 -2.03 14.26
C LYS A 99 -16.67 -1.88 12.86
N PRO A 100 -17.37 -2.41 11.83
CA PRO A 100 -17.00 -2.17 10.44
C PRO A 100 -16.96 -0.68 10.12
N LEU A 101 -16.15 -0.32 9.14
CA LEU A 101 -16.06 1.05 8.65
C LEU A 101 -17.37 1.50 7.99
N GLY A 102 -17.74 2.76 8.26
CA GLY A 102 -18.85 3.44 7.60
C GLY A 102 -18.44 4.35 6.45
N ASN A 103 -17.17 4.79 6.41
CA ASN A 103 -16.62 5.72 5.42
C ASN A 103 -15.09 5.62 5.34
N HIS A 104 -14.49 6.42 4.45
CA HIS A 104 -13.04 6.44 4.19
C HIS A 104 -12.25 7.43 5.06
N ASN A 105 -12.83 8.03 6.11
CA ASN A 105 -12.14 9.07 6.88
C ASN A 105 -10.86 8.57 7.56
N TYR A 106 -10.82 7.31 7.97
CA TYR A 106 -9.60 6.73 8.53
C TYR A 106 -8.48 6.62 7.49
N LEU A 107 -8.80 6.17 6.27
CA LEU A 107 -7.84 6.11 5.17
C LEU A 107 -7.36 7.51 4.78
N LYS A 108 -8.24 8.51 4.71
CA LYS A 108 -7.86 9.89 4.42
C LYS A 108 -6.80 10.42 5.40
N ARG A 109 -6.96 10.15 6.70
CA ARG A 109 -5.94 10.51 7.72
C ARG A 109 -4.61 9.76 7.55
N CYS A 110 -4.67 8.49 7.18
CA CYS A 110 -3.46 7.73 6.84
C CYS A 110 -2.78 8.30 5.59
N LEU A 111 -3.54 8.72 4.59
CA LEU A 111 -3.00 9.33 3.38
C LEU A 111 -2.34 10.68 3.66
N GLU A 112 -2.90 11.53 4.51
CA GLU A 112 -2.24 12.77 4.96
C GLU A 112 -0.86 12.46 5.58
N SER A 113 -0.79 11.42 6.41
CA SER A 113 0.45 10.98 7.06
C SER A 113 1.43 10.31 6.09
N ALA A 114 0.93 9.65 5.05
CA ALA A 114 1.72 9.00 4.01
C ALA A 114 2.29 10.03 3.03
N GLN A 115 1.50 11.04 2.65
CA GLN A 115 1.93 12.16 1.80
C GLN A 115 3.09 12.91 2.43
N ALA A 116 2.98 13.30 3.70
CA ALA A 116 4.05 14.02 4.40
C ALA A 116 5.38 13.24 4.41
N ARG A 117 5.32 11.90 4.50
CA ARG A 117 6.52 11.05 4.45
C ARG A 117 7.03 10.82 3.04
N HIS A 118 6.14 10.69 2.06
CA HIS A 118 6.53 10.62 0.66
C HIS A 118 7.29 11.88 0.27
N GLU A 119 6.75 13.06 0.60
CA GLU A 119 7.38 14.36 0.39
C GLU A 119 8.75 14.46 1.09
N ALA A 120 8.82 14.11 2.38
CA ALA A 120 10.07 14.10 3.12
C ALA A 120 11.12 13.14 2.51
N GLY A 121 10.68 11.94 2.08
CA GLY A 121 11.53 10.96 1.40
C GLY A 121 12.08 11.49 0.09
N THR A 122 11.25 12.13 -0.74
CA THR A 122 11.70 12.78 -1.98
C THR A 122 12.71 13.89 -1.72
N VAL A 123 12.53 14.70 -0.67
CA VAL A 123 13.50 15.76 -0.30
C VAL A 123 14.84 15.16 0.10
N VAL A 124 14.85 14.13 0.96
CA VAL A 124 16.08 13.44 1.38
C VAL A 124 16.77 12.79 0.17
N GLN A 125 16.01 12.15 -0.71
CA GLN A 125 16.57 11.47 -1.88
C GLN A 125 17.12 12.45 -2.91
N ALA A 126 16.46 13.59 -3.12
CA ALA A 126 17.00 14.68 -3.95
C ALA A 126 18.27 15.30 -3.32
N ALA A 127 18.31 15.49 -2.00
CA ALA A 127 19.50 16.00 -1.32
C ALA A 127 20.69 15.03 -1.44
N LEU A 128 20.45 13.72 -1.29
CA LEU A 128 21.47 12.67 -1.47
C LEU A 128 21.95 12.57 -2.93
N ALA A 129 21.05 12.72 -3.91
CA ALA A 129 21.41 12.72 -5.32
C ALA A 129 22.22 13.98 -5.73
N ASN A 130 21.92 15.12 -5.11
CA ASN A 130 22.64 16.39 -5.34
C ASN A 130 23.93 16.50 -4.51
N ALA A 131 24.12 15.67 -3.49
CA ALA A 131 25.39 15.55 -2.80
C ALA A 131 26.38 14.85 -3.75
N ALA A 132 27.16 15.65 -4.49
CA ALA A 132 28.29 15.15 -5.25
C ALA A 132 29.16 14.27 -4.33
N PRO A 133 29.79 13.19 -4.83
CA PRO A 133 30.69 12.37 -4.03
C PRO A 133 31.94 13.19 -3.70
N THR A 134 31.89 14.01 -2.65
CA THR A 134 33.07 14.67 -2.08
C THR A 134 33.78 13.71 -1.14
N ALA A 135 34.19 12.56 -1.66
CA ALA A 135 35.29 11.80 -1.10
C ALA A 135 36.57 12.23 -1.85
N ARG A 136 36.92 13.50 -1.75
CA ARG A 136 38.29 13.92 -2.08
C ARG A 136 39.09 13.71 -0.81
N LEU A 137 39.83 12.60 -0.74
CA LEU A 137 40.87 12.40 0.28
C LEU A 137 41.63 13.72 0.43
N PRO A 138 41.80 14.27 1.66
CA PRO A 138 42.58 15.49 1.83
C PRO A 138 43.97 15.22 1.26
N ARG A 139 44.41 16.01 0.27
CA ARG A 139 45.79 16.05 -0.22
C ARG A 139 46.70 16.71 0.83
N SER A 140 46.57 16.31 2.09
CA SER A 140 47.54 16.65 3.13
C SER A 140 48.73 15.72 2.99
N GLN A 141 49.91 16.21 3.40
CA GLN A 141 51.14 15.41 3.46
C GLN A 141 50.94 14.07 4.19
N ALA A 142 50.04 14.04 5.20
CA ALA A 142 49.66 12.84 5.92
C ALA A 142 48.93 11.80 5.05
N GLY A 143 48.07 12.23 4.12
CA GLY A 143 47.36 11.33 3.21
C GLY A 143 48.27 10.69 2.15
N GLN A 144 49.34 11.38 1.74
CA GLN A 144 50.34 10.84 0.81
C GLN A 144 51.30 9.87 1.51
N ALA A 145 51.61 10.09 2.79
CA ALA A 145 52.45 9.20 3.59
C ALA A 145 51.80 7.82 3.82
N LEU A 146 50.47 7.75 3.98
CA LEU A 146 49.76 6.48 4.15
C LEU A 146 49.82 5.62 2.87
N VAL A 147 49.61 6.23 1.70
CA VAL A 147 49.67 5.52 0.40
C VAL A 147 51.09 5.03 0.09
N ALA A 148 52.12 5.78 0.50
CA ALA A 148 53.52 5.36 0.35
C ALA A 148 53.88 4.16 1.24
N LEU A 149 53.30 4.06 2.44
CA LEU A 149 53.54 2.92 3.36
C LEU A 149 52.82 1.64 2.92
N GLU A 150 51.68 1.76 2.22
CA GLU A 150 50.95 0.62 1.66
C GLU A 150 51.65 0.03 0.43
N GLY A 151 52.42 0.83 -0.32
CA GLY A 151 53.22 0.37 -1.47
C GLY A 151 54.55 -0.33 -1.13
N MET A 152 54.98 -0.30 0.13
CA MET A 152 56.26 -0.92 0.58
C MET A 152 56.07 -2.32 1.20
N LYS A 153 54.86 -2.90 1.13
CA LYS A 153 54.57 -4.26 1.59
C LYS A 153 54.47 -5.30 0.45
N GLY A 154 54.96 -4.96 -0.74
CA GLY A 154 55.14 -5.87 -1.87
C GLY A 154 56.56 -6.41 -1.94
#